data_AF-A0A7J6RU34-F1
#
_entry.id   AF-A0A7J6RU34-F1
#
_cell.length_a   1.000
_cell.length_b   1.000
_cell.length_c   1.000
_cell.angle_alpha   90.00
_cell.angle_beta   90.00
_cell.angle_gamma   90.00
#
_symmetry.space_group_name_H-M   'P 1'
#
loop_
_entity.id
_entity.type
_entity.pdbx_description
1 polymer ?
#
loop_
_entity_poly.entity_id
_entity_poly.type
_entity_poly.pdbx_seq_one_letter_code
_entity_poly.pdbx_strand_id
1 'polypeptide(L)'
;INLVDLAGSERQDKSGASGGRLKEAIAINQSLSTLARVISGLAENKTAHIPFRNSKLTFLLKDSLSGNSKTFMVACISPALTELSETVSTLRFAHSAKMVKTRARQNTIKPDAEMEALRKELKDLGQQLSTRDGSMKDSRHSEEQDDEIRRLKAELEEREQRMKTMATDFEEQLRAARKAAEERAKRLEKQGLVSTESIAKDKPYLLNVSSDPILNGTLAWQLDRSAGGILLGSDKKRDKVMMGG
;
A
#
# COMPACT_ATOMS: atom_id res chain seq x y z
N ILE A 1 4.27 -4.38 3.45
CA ILE A 1 3.35 -5.46 3.00
C ILE A 1 2.53 -4.88 1.87
N ASN A 2 2.43 -5.58 0.74
CA ASN A 2 1.65 -5.12 -0.41
C ASN A 2 0.40 -5.99 -0.50
N LEU A 3 -0.78 -5.38 -0.33
CA LEU A 3 -2.06 -6.02 -0.61
C LEU A 3 -2.57 -5.46 -1.93
N VAL A 4 -2.87 -6.35 -2.88
CA VAL A 4 -3.24 -5.98 -4.24
C VAL A 4 -4.59 -6.60 -4.54
N ASP A 5 -5.58 -5.75 -4.75
CA ASP A 5 -6.88 -6.16 -5.29
C ASP A 5 -6.88 -5.93 -6.80
N LEU A 6 -7.07 -7.00 -7.56
CA LEU A 6 -7.03 -6.96 -9.02
C LEU A 6 -8.44 -6.77 -9.56
N ALA A 7 -8.54 -6.02 -10.66
CA ALA A 7 -9.79 -5.93 -11.40
C ALA A 7 -10.24 -7.32 -11.92
N GLY A 8 -11.53 -7.42 -12.25
CA GLY A 8 -12.13 -8.64 -12.79
C GLY A 8 -11.37 -9.20 -13.99
N SER A 9 -11.15 -10.53 -13.98
CA SER A 9 -10.42 -11.25 -15.03
C SER A 9 -11.32 -11.72 -16.19
N GLU A 10 -12.61 -11.42 -16.12
CA GLU A 10 -13.59 -11.80 -17.13
C GLU A 10 -13.37 -11.10 -18.47
N ARG A 11 -13.75 -11.79 -19.54
CA ARG A 11 -13.61 -11.27 -20.91
C ARG A 11 -14.56 -10.11 -21.18
N GLN A 12 -14.06 -9.12 -21.93
CA GLN A 12 -14.80 -7.91 -22.33
C GLN A 12 -16.13 -8.19 -23.01
N ASP A 13 -16.19 -9.28 -23.78
CA ASP A 13 -17.37 -9.72 -24.53
C ASP A 13 -18.61 -9.92 -23.63
N LYS A 14 -18.40 -10.21 -22.34
CA LYS A 14 -19.46 -10.37 -21.33
C LYS A 14 -19.82 -9.07 -20.60
N SER A 15 -19.02 -8.02 -20.72
CA SER A 15 -19.18 -6.78 -19.91
C SER A 15 -20.27 -5.83 -20.43
N GLY A 16 -20.67 -5.96 -21.71
CA GLY A 16 -21.65 -5.06 -22.34
C GLY A 16 -21.25 -3.58 -22.37
N ALA A 17 -19.97 -3.26 -22.12
CA ALA A 17 -19.49 -1.89 -21.99
C ALA A 17 -19.43 -1.15 -23.33
N SER A 18 -19.99 0.07 -23.39
CA SER A 18 -19.95 0.95 -24.56
C SER A 18 -19.33 2.32 -24.25
N GLY A 19 -18.80 3.00 -25.28
CA GLY A 19 -18.27 4.37 -25.16
C GLY A 19 -17.05 4.49 -24.22
N GLY A 20 -17.10 5.43 -23.27
CA GLY A 20 -16.01 5.67 -22.31
C GLY A 20 -15.67 4.45 -21.43
N ARG A 21 -16.69 3.66 -21.06
CA ARG A 21 -16.51 2.40 -20.31
C ARG A 21 -15.77 1.35 -21.11
N LEU A 22 -15.87 1.35 -22.43
CA LEU A 22 -15.10 0.44 -23.29
C LEU A 22 -13.61 0.77 -23.25
N LYS A 23 -13.24 2.07 -23.26
CA LYS A 23 -11.83 2.48 -23.13
C LYS A 23 -11.23 2.06 -21.78
N GLU A 24 -11.99 2.18 -20.72
CA GLU A 24 -11.62 1.71 -19.38
C GLU A 24 -11.47 0.18 -19.33
N ALA A 25 -12.45 -0.55 -19.86
CA ALA A 25 -12.41 -2.01 -19.95
C ALA A 25 -11.19 -2.51 -20.75
N ILE A 26 -10.78 -1.78 -21.80
CA ILE A 26 -9.55 -2.04 -22.58
C ILE A 26 -8.31 -1.85 -21.72
N ALA A 27 -8.20 -0.75 -20.98
CA ALA A 27 -7.05 -0.50 -20.12
C ALA A 27 -6.93 -1.54 -18.99
N ILE A 28 -8.05 -1.92 -18.37
CA ILE A 28 -8.12 -2.96 -17.34
C ILE A 28 -7.60 -4.28 -17.89
N ASN A 29 -8.18 -4.74 -19.01
CA ASN A 29 -7.79 -6.01 -19.63
C ASN A 29 -6.35 -6.01 -20.14
N GLN A 30 -5.83 -4.87 -20.59
CA GLN A 30 -4.44 -4.76 -21.00
C GLN A 30 -3.48 -5.08 -19.83
N SER A 31 -3.76 -4.56 -18.63
CA SER A 31 -2.93 -4.80 -17.46
C SER A 31 -2.96 -6.27 -17.00
N LEU A 32 -4.15 -6.88 -16.97
CA LEU A 32 -4.34 -8.29 -16.58
C LEU A 32 -3.78 -9.26 -17.63
N SER A 33 -3.96 -8.96 -18.92
CA SER A 33 -3.37 -9.75 -20.01
C SER A 33 -1.84 -9.68 -20.00
N THR A 34 -1.28 -8.52 -19.68
CA THR A 34 0.17 -8.37 -19.51
C THR A 34 0.66 -9.15 -18.30
N LEU A 35 -0.07 -9.12 -17.19
CA LEU A 35 0.22 -9.92 -16.00
C LEU A 35 0.20 -11.42 -16.32
N ALA A 36 -0.80 -11.90 -17.05
CA ALA A 36 -0.89 -13.28 -17.52
C ALA A 36 0.34 -13.70 -18.32
N ARG A 37 0.76 -12.87 -19.28
CA ARG A 37 1.97 -13.11 -20.08
C ARG A 37 3.24 -13.14 -19.24
N VAL A 38 3.37 -12.23 -18.27
CA VAL A 38 4.53 -12.17 -17.36
C VAL A 38 4.60 -13.45 -16.54
N ILE A 39 3.48 -13.86 -15.92
CA ILE A 39 3.44 -15.07 -15.10
C ILE A 39 3.74 -16.32 -15.93
N SER A 40 3.13 -16.49 -17.10
CA SER A 40 3.44 -17.63 -17.97
C SER A 40 4.91 -17.64 -18.40
N GLY A 41 5.48 -16.47 -18.73
CA GLY A 41 6.89 -16.36 -19.08
C GLY A 41 7.83 -16.76 -17.94
N LEU A 42 7.50 -16.38 -16.70
CA LEU A 42 8.24 -16.76 -15.50
C LEU A 42 8.08 -18.25 -15.18
N ALA A 43 6.87 -18.79 -15.28
CA ALA A 43 6.54 -20.19 -15.01
C ALA A 43 7.31 -21.15 -15.92
N GLU A 44 7.44 -20.78 -17.20
CA GLU A 44 8.19 -21.55 -18.21
C GLU A 44 9.72 -21.33 -18.11
N ASN A 45 10.21 -20.55 -17.14
CA ASN A 45 11.62 -20.12 -17.01
C ASN A 45 12.21 -19.63 -18.34
N LYS A 46 11.45 -18.85 -19.11
CA LYS A 46 11.95 -18.30 -20.37
C LYS A 46 13.19 -17.46 -20.11
N THR A 47 14.26 -17.78 -20.82
CA THR A 47 15.48 -16.94 -20.88
C THR A 47 15.26 -15.67 -21.70
N ALA A 48 14.17 -15.64 -22.50
CA ALA A 48 13.75 -14.48 -23.27
C ALA A 48 13.19 -13.35 -22.39
N HIS A 49 13.19 -12.13 -22.93
CA HIS A 49 12.71 -10.94 -22.25
C HIS A 49 11.25 -11.06 -21.76
N ILE A 50 11.03 -10.88 -20.45
CA ILE A 50 9.71 -10.89 -19.81
C ILE A 50 9.14 -9.45 -19.78
N PRO A 51 7.93 -9.21 -20.30
CA PRO A 51 7.42 -7.86 -20.60
C PRO A 51 6.85 -7.10 -19.39
N PHE A 52 7.59 -7.01 -18.28
CA PHE A 52 7.14 -6.29 -17.07
C PHE A 52 6.78 -4.83 -17.33
N ARG A 53 7.40 -4.18 -18.33
CA ARG A 53 7.19 -2.76 -18.66
C ARG A 53 5.94 -2.49 -19.50
N ASN A 54 5.28 -3.53 -20.02
CA ASN A 54 4.13 -3.34 -20.91
C ASN A 54 2.85 -2.90 -20.17
N SER A 55 2.85 -2.91 -18.84
CA SER A 55 1.80 -2.30 -18.03
C SER A 55 2.38 -1.70 -16.74
N LYS A 56 1.76 -0.63 -16.22
CA LYS A 56 2.15 -0.04 -14.93
C LYS A 56 2.01 -1.06 -13.79
N LEU A 57 0.95 -1.88 -13.83
CA LEU A 57 0.70 -2.94 -12.84
C LEU A 57 1.87 -3.92 -12.76
N THR A 58 2.25 -4.52 -13.88
CA THR A 58 3.37 -5.49 -13.91
C THR A 58 4.70 -4.84 -13.59
N PHE A 59 4.88 -3.56 -13.92
CA PHE A 59 6.10 -2.84 -13.57
C PHE A 59 6.24 -2.67 -12.06
N LEU A 60 5.16 -2.26 -11.38
CA LEU A 60 5.11 -2.12 -9.92
C LEU A 60 5.25 -3.47 -9.22
N LEU A 61 4.67 -4.53 -9.79
CA LEU A 61 4.72 -5.89 -9.22
C LEU A 61 5.95 -6.70 -9.60
N LYS A 62 6.92 -6.11 -10.30
CA LYS A 62 8.12 -6.83 -10.77
C LYS A 62 8.85 -7.54 -9.64
N ASP A 63 9.07 -6.84 -8.52
CA ASP A 63 9.78 -7.40 -7.37
C ASP A 63 8.93 -8.47 -6.66
N SER A 64 7.61 -8.27 -6.59
CA SER A 64 6.67 -9.26 -6.08
C SER A 64 6.68 -10.57 -6.89
N LEU A 65 6.81 -10.50 -8.22
CA LEU A 65 6.68 -11.67 -9.09
C LEU A 65 8.01 -12.36 -9.41
N SER A 66 9.14 -11.65 -9.33
CA SER A 66 10.45 -12.19 -9.78
C SER A 66 11.62 -11.84 -8.87
N GLY A 67 11.39 -11.01 -7.85
CA GLY A 67 12.45 -10.43 -7.03
C GLY A 67 12.39 -10.88 -5.58
N ASN A 68 12.65 -9.93 -4.68
CA ASN A 68 12.75 -10.16 -3.25
C ASN A 68 11.40 -10.03 -2.54
N SER A 69 10.53 -11.02 -2.74
CA SER A 69 9.22 -11.03 -2.11
C SER A 69 8.75 -12.44 -1.76
N LYS A 70 8.04 -12.55 -0.63
CA LYS A 70 7.18 -13.70 -0.35
C LYS A 70 5.80 -13.37 -0.88
N THR A 71 5.43 -14.01 -1.98
CA THR A 71 4.24 -13.64 -2.74
C THR A 71 3.20 -14.76 -2.66
N PHE A 72 1.98 -14.37 -2.31
CA PHE A 72 0.82 -15.25 -2.25
C PHE A 72 -0.21 -14.74 -3.24
N MET A 73 -0.85 -15.66 -3.96
CA MET A 73 -1.95 -15.36 -4.85
C MET A 73 -3.20 -16.06 -4.32
N VAL A 74 -4.29 -15.31 -4.18
CA VAL A 74 -5.60 -15.84 -3.85
C VAL A 74 -6.45 -15.80 -5.12
N ALA A 75 -6.86 -16.97 -5.59
CA ALA A 75 -7.71 -17.11 -6.76
C ALA A 75 -9.18 -17.21 -6.31
N CYS A 76 -9.96 -16.16 -6.57
CA CYS A 76 -11.39 -16.15 -6.28
C CYS A 76 -12.15 -16.76 -7.47
N ILE A 77 -12.95 -17.79 -7.21
CA ILE A 77 -13.72 -18.51 -8.25
C ILE A 77 -15.19 -18.62 -7.84
N SER A 78 -16.07 -18.76 -8.83
CA SER A 78 -17.50 -18.99 -8.61
C SER A 78 -17.84 -20.47 -8.84
N PRO A 79 -18.62 -21.11 -7.95
CA PRO A 79 -19.09 -22.48 -8.17
C PRO A 79 -20.23 -22.57 -9.19
N ALA A 80 -20.75 -21.45 -9.70
CA ALA A 80 -21.87 -21.43 -10.63
C ALA A 80 -21.48 -22.02 -11.99
N LEU A 81 -22.35 -22.88 -12.55
CA LEU A 81 -22.13 -23.52 -13.85
C LEU A 81 -22.01 -22.50 -14.99
N THR A 82 -22.70 -21.35 -14.88
CA THR A 82 -22.63 -20.24 -15.83
C THR A 82 -21.23 -19.62 -15.91
N GLU A 83 -20.43 -19.72 -14.85
CA GLU A 83 -19.08 -19.17 -14.74
C GLU A 83 -17.97 -20.22 -14.89
N LEU A 84 -18.31 -21.42 -15.37
CA LEU A 84 -17.36 -22.51 -15.52
C LEU A 84 -16.15 -22.12 -16.40
N SER A 85 -16.38 -21.35 -17.48
CA SER A 85 -15.31 -20.91 -18.38
C SER A 85 -14.29 -19.98 -17.69
N GLU A 86 -14.77 -19.03 -16.89
CA GLU A 86 -13.93 -18.08 -16.16
C GLU A 86 -13.21 -18.77 -15.00
N THR A 87 -13.90 -19.70 -14.33
CA THR A 87 -13.33 -20.51 -13.24
C THR A 87 -12.17 -21.37 -13.73
N VAL A 88 -12.33 -22.06 -14.86
CA VAL A 88 -11.24 -22.85 -15.48
C VAL A 88 -10.07 -21.95 -15.88
N SER A 89 -10.35 -20.77 -16.44
CA SER A 89 -9.32 -19.81 -16.83
C SER A 89 -8.52 -19.30 -15.62
N THR A 90 -9.22 -18.97 -14.54
CA THR A 90 -8.63 -18.53 -13.27
C THR A 90 -7.76 -19.63 -12.63
N LEU A 91 -8.23 -20.88 -12.62
CA LEU A 91 -7.48 -22.02 -12.09
C LEU A 91 -6.21 -22.30 -12.91
N ARG A 92 -6.28 -22.22 -14.24
CA ARG A 92 -5.10 -22.36 -15.11
C ARG A 92 -4.08 -21.25 -14.84
N PHE A 93 -4.54 -20.02 -14.67
CA PHE A 93 -3.68 -18.90 -14.33
C PHE A 93 -3.02 -19.08 -12.96
N ALA A 94 -3.78 -19.50 -11.93
CA ALA A 94 -3.25 -19.81 -10.61
C ALA A 94 -2.23 -20.96 -10.64
N HIS A 95 -2.46 -21.98 -11.47
CA HIS A 95 -1.49 -23.05 -11.69
C HIS A 95 -0.18 -22.53 -12.27
N SER A 96 -0.22 -21.66 -13.28
CA SER A 96 1.00 -21.02 -13.81
C SER A 96 1.69 -20.16 -12.75
N ALA A 97 0.93 -19.38 -11.97
CA ALA A 97 1.48 -18.56 -10.89
C ALA A 97 2.20 -19.39 -9.82
N LYS A 98 1.69 -20.59 -9.49
CA LYS A 98 2.33 -21.53 -8.56
C LYS A 98 3.73 -21.96 -9.00
N MET A 99 4.02 -21.97 -10.30
CA MET A 99 5.31 -22.40 -10.84
C MET A 99 6.37 -21.28 -10.78
N VAL A 100 5.97 -20.04 -10.53
CA VAL A 100 6.87 -18.89 -10.43
C VAL A 100 7.67 -18.96 -9.13
N LYS A 101 9.00 -18.80 -9.24
CA LYS A 101 9.92 -18.83 -8.09
C LYS A 101 10.45 -17.44 -7.79
N THR A 102 10.16 -16.93 -6.60
CA THR A 102 10.77 -15.70 -6.06
C THR A 102 11.97 -16.02 -5.16
N ARG A 103 12.83 -15.03 -4.90
CA ARG A 103 14.00 -15.18 -4.03
C ARG A 103 13.91 -14.21 -2.86
N ALA A 104 13.08 -14.55 -1.88
CA ALA A 104 12.91 -13.75 -0.68
C ALA A 104 14.15 -13.81 0.23
N ARG A 105 14.62 -12.64 0.67
CA ARG A 105 15.71 -12.39 1.60
C ARG A 105 15.24 -11.34 2.61
N GLN A 106 15.72 -11.44 3.84
CA GLN A 106 15.40 -10.45 4.86
C GLN A 106 16.03 -9.09 4.47
N ASN A 107 15.20 -8.07 4.32
CA ASN A 107 15.67 -6.71 4.13
C ASN A 107 16.12 -6.16 5.49
N THR A 108 17.41 -6.34 5.81
CA THR A 108 18.01 -5.71 6.99
C THR A 108 18.52 -4.33 6.61
N ILE A 109 17.73 -3.31 6.89
CA ILE A 109 18.22 -1.93 6.90
C ILE A 109 18.63 -1.67 8.35
N LYS A 110 19.93 -1.56 8.60
CA LYS A 110 20.45 -1.13 9.90
C LYS A 110 21.00 0.29 9.71
N PRO A 111 20.13 1.32 9.63
CA PRO A 111 20.59 2.68 9.42
C PRO A 111 21.57 3.08 10.53
N ASP A 112 21.29 2.66 11.76
CA ASP A 112 22.20 2.85 12.89
C ASP A 112 23.53 2.11 12.71
N ALA A 113 23.57 0.90 12.16
CA ALA A 113 24.84 0.18 12.00
C ALA A 113 25.74 0.80 10.92
N GLU A 114 25.18 1.34 9.84
CA GLU A 114 25.95 2.06 8.83
C GLU A 114 26.46 3.41 9.36
N MET A 115 25.62 4.14 10.10
CA MET A 115 26.01 5.40 10.76
C MET A 115 27.06 5.16 11.86
N GLU A 116 26.90 4.10 12.65
CA GLU A 116 27.87 3.70 13.68
C GLU A 116 29.19 3.20 13.07
N ALA A 117 29.15 2.55 11.90
CA ALA A 117 30.36 2.18 11.18
C ALA A 117 31.14 3.42 10.71
N LEU A 118 30.46 4.41 10.11
CA LEU A 118 31.07 5.68 9.71
C LEU A 118 31.62 6.46 10.91
N ARG A 119 30.86 6.53 12.02
CA ARG A 119 31.32 7.14 13.28
C ARG A 119 32.56 6.45 13.83
N LYS A 120 32.61 5.12 13.76
CA LYS A 120 33.76 4.32 14.20
C LYS A 120 34.98 4.57 13.31
N GLU A 121 34.81 4.59 11.99
CA GLU A 121 35.88 4.85 11.05
C GLU A 121 36.50 6.25 11.27
N LEU A 122 35.67 7.27 11.48
CA LEU A 122 36.13 8.61 11.86
C LEU A 122 36.92 8.62 13.18
N LYS A 123 36.49 7.84 14.17
CA LYS A 123 37.18 7.72 15.46
C LYS A 123 38.55 7.04 15.31
N ASP A 124 38.60 5.95 14.54
CA ASP A 124 39.82 5.16 14.33
C ASP A 124 40.85 5.98 13.53
N LEU A 125 40.44 6.68 12.46
CA LEU A 125 41.33 7.57 11.69
C LEU A 125 41.81 8.77 12.53
N GLY A 126 40.93 9.39 13.32
CA GLY A 126 41.32 10.49 14.21
C GLY A 126 42.34 10.08 15.29
N GLN A 127 42.25 8.84 15.79
CA GLN A 127 43.24 8.29 16.71
C GLN A 127 44.60 8.02 16.04
N GLN A 128 44.61 7.58 14.77
CA GLN A 128 45.84 7.35 14.02
C GLN A 128 46.62 8.64 13.75
N LEU A 129 45.94 9.77 13.55
CA LEU A 129 46.59 11.08 13.38
C LEU A 129 47.15 11.62 14.70
N SER A 130 46.37 11.54 15.78
CA SER A 130 46.80 12.05 17.10
C SER A 130 47.97 11.26 17.71
N THR A 131 48.12 9.97 17.36
CA THR A 131 49.26 9.14 17.78
C THR A 131 50.53 9.35 16.94
N ARG A 132 50.41 9.88 15.71
CA ARG A 132 51.56 10.14 14.81
C ARG A 132 52.22 11.51 14.99
N ASP A 133 51.54 12.44 15.66
CA ASP A 133 52.04 13.80 15.94
C ASP A 133 53.29 13.82 16.85
N GLY A 134 53.66 12.68 17.45
CA GLY A 134 54.89 12.50 18.22
C GLY A 134 56.12 12.02 17.44
N SER A 135 55.98 11.62 16.16
CA SER A 135 57.10 11.13 15.34
C SER A 135 57.13 11.82 13.98
N MET A 136 58.12 12.70 13.75
CA MET A 136 58.41 13.25 12.42
C MET A 136 58.48 12.12 11.38
N LYS A 137 57.49 12.01 10.49
CA LYS A 137 57.64 11.47 9.12
C LYS A 137 56.36 11.62 8.29
N ASP A 138 56.54 12.29 7.16
CA ASP A 138 55.72 12.37 5.95
C ASP A 138 54.42 13.21 5.98
N SER A 139 54.58 14.53 5.82
CA SER A 139 53.51 15.53 5.77
C SER A 139 52.44 15.25 4.71
N ARG A 140 52.82 14.69 3.54
CA ARG A 140 51.89 14.38 2.45
C ARG A 140 50.87 13.31 2.82
N HIS A 141 51.28 12.32 3.60
CA HIS A 141 50.41 11.22 4.01
C HIS A 141 49.46 11.62 5.15
N SER A 142 49.78 12.68 5.89
CA SER A 142 48.90 13.29 6.90
C SER A 142 47.80 14.12 6.24
N GLU A 143 48.14 14.90 5.22
CA GLU A 143 47.18 15.73 4.46
C GLU A 143 46.10 14.87 3.78
N GLU A 144 46.48 13.75 3.14
CA GLU A 144 45.53 12.82 2.53
C GLU A 144 44.55 12.19 3.55
N GLN A 145 45.03 11.88 4.76
CA GLN A 145 44.20 11.33 5.83
C GLN A 145 43.28 12.40 6.45
N ASP A 146 43.75 13.64 6.56
CA ASP A 146 42.94 14.78 7.00
C ASP A 146 41.81 15.08 6.00
N ASP A 147 42.09 15.01 4.70
CA ASP A 147 41.09 15.21 3.64
C ASP A 147 40.04 14.09 3.64
N GLU A 148 40.44 12.84 3.86
CA GLU A 148 39.50 11.72 3.97
C GLU A 148 38.60 11.84 5.21
N ILE A 149 39.13 12.27 6.35
CA ILE A 149 38.33 12.56 7.56
C ILE A 149 37.33 13.68 7.29
N ARG A 150 37.74 14.74 6.59
CA ARG A 150 36.82 15.84 6.22
C ARG A 150 35.69 15.34 5.34
N ARG A 151 36.00 14.48 4.37
CA ARG A 151 35.01 13.88 3.47
C ARG A 151 34.01 12.99 4.21
N LEU A 152 34.50 12.06 5.03
CA LEU A 152 33.65 11.16 5.81
C LEU A 152 32.78 11.90 6.84
N LYS A 153 33.30 12.99 7.43
CA LYS A 153 32.50 13.88 8.31
C LYS A 153 31.37 14.55 7.54
N ALA A 154 31.65 15.10 6.36
CA ALA A 154 30.63 15.73 5.53
C ALA A 154 29.55 14.73 5.10
N GLU A 155 29.94 13.52 4.71
CA GLU A 155 29.00 12.44 4.35
C GLU A 155 28.12 12.01 5.54
N LEU A 156 28.72 11.87 6.73
CA LEU A 156 27.98 11.54 7.95
C LEU A 156 26.96 12.64 8.27
N GLU A 157 27.36 13.91 8.22
CA GLU A 157 26.50 15.05 8.51
C GLU A 157 25.34 15.16 7.51
N GLU A 158 25.60 15.03 6.21
CA GLU A 158 24.56 15.02 5.18
C GLU A 158 23.54 13.90 5.44
N ARG A 159 24.02 12.72 5.82
CA ARG A 159 23.17 11.56 6.10
C ARG A 159 22.36 11.72 7.39
N GLU A 160 22.93 12.30 8.45
CA GLU A 160 22.20 12.66 9.69
C GLU A 160 21.11 13.69 9.40
N GLN A 161 21.44 14.73 8.63
CA GLN A 161 20.46 15.74 8.23
C GLN A 161 19.33 15.13 7.42
N ARG A 162 19.63 14.27 6.45
CA ARG A 162 18.61 13.58 5.64
C ARG A 162 17.71 12.68 6.48
N MET A 163 18.26 11.96 7.45
CA MET A 163 17.46 11.15 8.38
C MET A 163 16.56 12.04 9.24
N LYS A 164 17.08 13.17 9.72
CA LYS A 164 16.33 14.13 10.53
C LYS A 164 15.18 14.77 9.75
N THR A 165 15.41 15.19 8.51
CA THR A 165 14.35 15.75 7.65
C THR A 165 13.29 14.70 7.34
N MET A 166 13.68 13.47 7.01
CA MET A 166 12.72 12.38 6.81
C MET A 166 11.90 12.08 8.07
N ALA A 167 12.51 12.17 9.26
CA ALA A 167 11.81 11.98 10.53
C ALA A 167 10.78 13.09 10.78
N THR A 168 11.16 14.36 10.59
CA THR A 168 10.24 15.49 10.74
C THR A 168 9.10 15.44 9.73
N ASP A 169 9.39 15.13 8.46
CA ASP A 169 8.38 14.98 7.41
C ASP A 169 7.37 13.88 7.76
N PHE A 170 7.85 12.76 8.33
CA PHE A 170 6.99 11.67 8.76
C PHE A 170 6.10 12.07 9.94
N GLU A 171 6.63 12.80 10.93
CA GLU A 171 5.84 13.32 12.05
C GLU A 171 4.76 14.30 11.59
N GLU A 172 5.08 15.19 10.66
CA GLU A 172 4.12 16.12 10.07
C GLU A 172 3.02 15.39 9.29
N GLN A 173 3.40 14.40 8.47
CA GLN A 173 2.44 13.56 7.76
C GLN A 173 1.52 12.80 8.72
N LEU A 174 2.06 12.25 9.81
CA LEU A 174 1.27 11.55 10.83
C LEU A 174 0.28 12.51 11.52
N ARG A 175 0.72 13.72 11.84
CA ARG A 175 -0.14 14.76 12.45
C ARG A 175 -1.25 15.19 11.50
N ALA A 176 -0.93 15.42 10.22
CA ALA A 176 -1.89 15.77 9.19
C ALA A 176 -2.92 14.65 8.97
N ALA A 177 -2.47 13.39 8.90
CA ALA A 177 -3.34 12.23 8.75
C ALA A 177 -4.30 12.06 9.93
N ARG A 178 -3.81 12.23 11.18
CA ARG A 178 -4.66 12.20 12.39
C ARG A 178 -5.72 13.31 12.37
N LYS A 179 -5.32 14.54 12.06
CA LYS A 179 -6.26 15.67 11.94
C LYS A 179 -7.33 15.42 10.87
N ALA A 180 -6.93 14.94 9.70
CA ALA A 180 -7.86 14.60 8.63
C ALA A 180 -8.83 13.46 9.02
N ALA A 181 -8.36 12.46 9.78
CA ALA A 181 -9.19 11.38 10.30
C ALA A 181 -10.22 11.91 11.33
N GLU A 182 -9.81 12.78 12.25
CA GLU A 182 -10.71 13.43 13.21
C GLU A 182 -11.75 14.32 12.53
N GLU A 183 -11.35 15.12 11.54
CA GLU A 183 -12.27 15.95 10.76
C GLU A 183 -13.28 15.08 9.99
N ARG A 184 -12.82 13.95 9.42
CA ARG A 184 -13.69 12.98 8.78
C ARG A 184 -14.67 12.36 9.77
N ALA A 185 -14.22 11.97 10.96
CA ALA A 185 -15.08 11.41 12.01
C ALA A 185 -16.16 12.42 12.45
N LYS A 186 -15.78 13.66 12.77
CA LYS A 186 -16.71 14.74 13.13
C LYS A 186 -17.71 15.04 12.02
N ARG A 187 -17.29 14.98 10.74
CA ARG A 187 -18.17 15.18 9.60
C ARG A 187 -19.21 14.06 9.48
N LEU A 188 -18.79 12.81 9.69
CA LEU A 188 -19.69 11.65 9.69
C LEU A 188 -20.69 11.72 10.86
N GLU A 189 -20.22 12.10 12.06
CA GLU A 189 -21.06 12.28 13.24
C GLU A 189 -22.10 13.39 13.03
N LYS A 190 -21.72 14.53 12.45
CA LYS A 190 -22.67 15.59 12.06
C LYS A 190 -23.71 15.13 11.04
N GLN A 191 -23.34 14.17 10.19
CA GLN A 191 -24.28 13.54 9.25
C GLN A 191 -25.14 12.47 9.93
N GLY A 192 -24.95 12.20 11.22
CA GLY A 192 -25.67 11.21 12.02
C GLY A 192 -24.98 9.84 12.08
N LEU A 193 -23.88 9.62 11.37
CA LEU A 193 -23.21 8.31 11.36
C LEU A 193 -22.27 8.19 12.57
N VAL A 194 -22.62 7.30 13.48
CA VAL A 194 -21.91 7.04 14.75
C VAL A 194 -21.52 5.57 14.87
N SER A 195 -20.48 5.31 15.67
CA SER A 195 -20.18 3.94 16.12
C SER A 195 -21.32 3.44 16.99
N THR A 196 -21.59 2.14 16.97
CA THR A 196 -22.63 1.55 17.82
C THR A 196 -22.36 1.69 19.32
N GLU A 197 -21.09 1.85 19.71
CA GLU A 197 -20.68 2.13 21.09
C GLU A 197 -21.03 3.55 21.55
N SER A 198 -21.28 4.47 20.62
CA SER A 198 -21.50 5.90 20.89
C SER A 198 -22.93 6.36 20.63
N ILE A 199 -23.88 5.44 20.48
CA ILE A 199 -25.29 5.77 20.24
C ILE A 199 -25.90 6.39 21.50
N ALA A 200 -26.48 7.58 21.38
CA ALA A 200 -27.33 8.15 22.42
C ALA A 200 -28.61 7.28 22.61
N LYS A 201 -28.83 6.79 23.83
CA LYS A 201 -29.88 5.81 24.18
C LYS A 201 -31.31 6.35 24.00
N ASP A 202 -31.47 7.65 23.93
CA ASP A 202 -32.73 8.40 23.87
C ASP A 202 -33.16 8.76 22.44
N LYS A 203 -32.31 8.52 21.43
CA LYS A 203 -32.62 8.82 20.03
C LYS A 203 -32.78 7.55 19.19
N PRO A 204 -33.77 7.50 18.27
CA PRO A 204 -33.85 6.40 17.32
C PRO A 204 -32.64 6.39 16.37
N TYR A 205 -32.30 5.23 15.84
CA TYR A 205 -31.18 5.05 14.92
C TYR A 205 -31.47 3.94 13.91
N LEU A 206 -30.81 3.99 12.75
CA LEU A 206 -30.73 2.87 11.81
C LEU A 206 -29.44 2.11 12.05
N LEU A 207 -29.49 0.77 12.08
CA LEU A 207 -28.31 -0.06 12.25
C LEU A 207 -27.87 -0.61 10.89
N ASN A 208 -26.56 -0.61 10.62
CA ASN A 208 -26.03 -1.32 9.47
C ASN A 208 -26.24 -2.83 9.64
N VAL A 209 -26.98 -3.44 8.72
CA VAL A 209 -27.14 -4.89 8.64
C VAL A 209 -26.28 -5.40 7.50
N SER A 210 -25.30 -6.24 7.83
CA SER A 210 -24.37 -6.84 6.88
C SER A 210 -24.43 -8.35 6.97
N SER A 211 -24.21 -9.04 5.85
CA SER A 211 -24.00 -10.49 5.85
C SER A 211 -22.67 -10.90 6.46
N ASP A 212 -21.70 -9.98 6.53
CA ASP A 212 -20.44 -10.16 7.24
C ASP A 212 -20.65 -9.93 8.75
N PRO A 213 -20.45 -10.95 9.63
CA PRO A 213 -20.65 -10.83 11.06
C PRO A 213 -19.80 -9.74 11.74
N ILE A 214 -18.64 -9.39 11.17
CA ILE A 214 -17.72 -8.39 11.74
C ILE A 214 -18.24 -6.97 11.45
N LEU A 215 -18.88 -6.78 10.31
CA LEU A 215 -19.41 -5.48 9.86
C LEU A 215 -20.88 -5.26 10.27
N ASN A 216 -21.56 -6.34 10.66
CA ASN A 216 -22.94 -6.30 11.09
C ASN A 216 -23.05 -5.58 12.44
N GLY A 217 -23.84 -4.51 12.50
CA GLY A 217 -24.03 -3.74 13.73
C GLY A 217 -22.79 -2.96 14.19
N THR A 218 -21.83 -2.68 13.31
CA THR A 218 -20.67 -1.83 13.65
C THR A 218 -20.98 -0.34 13.51
N LEU A 219 -21.89 0.01 12.59
CA LEU A 219 -22.26 1.39 12.29
C LEU A 219 -23.74 1.62 12.59
N ALA A 220 -24.05 2.76 13.19
CA ALA A 220 -25.41 3.23 13.37
C ALA A 220 -25.57 4.65 12.83
N TRP A 221 -26.74 4.92 12.25
CA TRP A 221 -27.13 6.24 11.81
C TRP A 221 -28.16 6.80 12.78
N GLN A 222 -27.72 7.70 13.66
CA GLN A 222 -28.56 8.33 14.66
C GLN A 222 -29.45 9.39 14.01
N LEU A 223 -30.75 9.23 14.23
CA LEU A 223 -31.79 10.06 13.63
C LEU A 223 -32.08 11.23 14.58
N ASP A 224 -31.80 12.44 14.14
CA ASP A 224 -32.14 13.64 14.91
C ASP A 224 -33.58 14.07 14.60
N ARG A 225 -34.48 13.92 15.57
CA ARG A 225 -35.90 14.28 15.46
C ARG A 225 -36.04 15.80 15.51
N SER A 226 -35.61 16.51 14.47
CA SER A 226 -35.97 17.92 14.29
C SER A 226 -37.45 18.04 13.88
N ALA A 227 -38.07 19.16 14.27
CA ALA A 227 -39.50 19.41 14.15
C ALA A 227 -39.97 19.36 12.68
N GLY A 228 -40.43 18.19 12.23
CA GLY A 228 -40.85 17.95 10.84
C GLY A 228 -40.82 16.48 10.41
N GLY A 229 -40.14 15.61 11.19
CA GLY A 229 -39.98 14.18 10.86
C GLY A 229 -38.89 13.93 9.82
N ILE A 230 -38.49 12.66 9.67
CA ILE A 230 -37.45 12.26 8.70
C ILE A 230 -38.10 11.45 7.58
N LEU A 231 -37.94 11.91 6.34
CA LEU A 231 -38.35 11.19 5.14
C LEU A 231 -37.28 10.16 4.76
N LEU A 232 -37.66 8.88 4.70
CA LEU A 232 -36.79 7.80 4.23
C LEU A 232 -37.20 7.38 2.82
N GLY A 233 -36.43 7.83 1.83
CA GLY A 233 -36.59 7.51 0.40
C GLY A 233 -36.55 8.76 -0.49
N SER A 234 -36.87 8.59 -1.77
CA SER A 234 -36.89 9.68 -2.77
C SER A 234 -38.27 10.01 -3.35
N ASP A 235 -39.28 9.15 -3.14
CA ASP A 235 -40.64 9.31 -3.61
C ASP A 235 -41.60 9.71 -2.47
N LYS A 236 -41.96 10.99 -2.41
CA LYS A 236 -42.85 11.56 -1.38
C LYS A 236 -44.21 10.85 -1.22
N LYS A 237 -44.66 10.02 -2.17
CA LYS A 237 -45.92 9.26 -2.08
C LYS A 237 -45.75 7.83 -1.56
N ARG A 238 -44.54 7.27 -1.57
CA ARG A 238 -44.24 5.88 -1.18
C ARG A 238 -43.24 5.77 -0.03
N ASP A 239 -42.52 6.85 0.25
CA ASP A 239 -41.52 6.91 1.29
C ASP A 239 -42.16 6.95 2.68
N LYS A 240 -41.43 6.41 3.66
CA LYS A 240 -41.88 6.42 5.05
C LYS A 240 -41.44 7.72 5.72
N VAL A 241 -42.39 8.42 6.32
CA VAL A 241 -42.10 9.55 7.21
C VAL A 241 -42.05 9.02 8.64
N MET A 242 -40.87 9.08 9.26
CA MET A 242 -40.71 8.81 10.68
C MET A 242 -41.11 10.08 11.44
N MET A 243 -42.36 10.14 11.90
CA MET A 243 -42.87 11.19 12.80
C MET A 243 -42.70 10.76 14.26
N GLY A 244 -42.35 11.70 15.13
CA GLY A 244 -42.17 11.41 16.56
C GLY A 244 -43.49 11.05 17.24
N GLY A 245 -43.52 9.90 17.90
CA GLY A 245 -44.39 9.64 19.05
C GLY A 245 -43.70 10.05 20.33
#